data_AF-A0A842TXD0-F1
#
_entry.id   AF-A0A842TXD0-F1
#
_cell.length_a   1.000
_cell.length_b   1.000
_cell.length_c   1.000
_cell.angle_alpha   90.00
_cell.angle_beta   90.00
_cell.angle_gamma   90.00
#
_symmetry.space_group_name_H-M   'P 1'
#
loop_
_entity.id
_entity.type
_entity.pdbx_description
1 polymer ?
#
loop_
_entity_poly.entity_id
_entity_poly.type
_entity_poly.pdbx_seq_one_letter_code
_entity_poly.pdbx_strand_id
1 'polypeptide(L)'
;MKIKEELKNPRKVLVIVAHPDDETIWMGGVMIESGWDLTIISLCRRDDRDRAPRFKKACEIYNANCFISDLEDEYLNEIKKEDVIRRILKFVDDKYDFIFTHGSNGEYGHLRHREIHKAVREMVRKKILKCRRLFFFDYVKRGQICLARENSDNFINLKRVSLVKKREIIKNVYGFNPKSFEFRCCKRKEAFKI
;
A
#
# COMPACT_ATOMS: atom_id res chain seq x y z
N MET A 1 -1.52 20.32 10.45
CA MET A 1 -1.24 19.29 9.42
C MET A 1 -1.93 19.74 8.15
N LYS A 2 -1.18 20.20 7.14
CA LYS A 2 -1.79 20.51 5.84
C LYS A 2 -1.77 19.23 5.02
N ILE A 3 -2.83 18.42 5.15
CA ILE A 3 -3.14 17.45 4.11
C ILE A 3 -3.30 18.27 2.81
N LYS A 4 -2.53 17.94 1.76
CA LYS A 4 -2.68 18.59 0.45
C LYS A 4 -4.14 18.51 0.03
N GLU A 5 -4.64 19.52 -0.67
CA GLU A 5 -6.06 19.61 -1.06
C GLU A 5 -6.58 18.33 -1.73
N GLU A 6 -5.70 17.68 -2.51
CA GLU A 6 -5.96 16.42 -3.21
C GLU A 6 -6.26 15.23 -2.30
N LEU A 7 -5.90 15.30 -1.01
CA LEU A 7 -6.12 14.26 -0.01
C LEU A 7 -7.19 14.67 1.03
N LYS A 8 -7.90 15.78 0.83
CA LYS A 8 -8.95 16.24 1.76
C LYS A 8 -10.27 15.51 1.56
N ASN A 9 -10.91 15.21 2.70
CA ASN A 9 -12.30 14.75 2.85
C ASN A 9 -12.72 13.51 2.02
N PRO A 10 -11.89 12.47 1.79
CA PRO A 10 -12.46 11.21 1.35
C PRO A 10 -13.25 10.59 2.50
N ARG A 11 -14.36 9.93 2.18
CA ARG A 11 -15.05 9.05 3.13
C ARG A 11 -14.47 7.65 3.02
N LYS A 12 -14.37 7.10 1.80
CA LYS A 12 -14.02 5.69 1.55
C LYS A 12 -12.73 5.55 0.74
N VAL A 13 -11.74 4.86 1.30
CA VAL A 13 -10.40 4.72 0.71
C VAL A 13 -10.02 3.26 0.59
N LEU A 14 -9.52 2.88 -0.59
CA LEU A 14 -9.01 1.55 -0.89
C LEU A 14 -7.49 1.59 -1.03
N VAL A 15 -6.81 0.63 -0.40
CA VAL A 15 -5.36 0.43 -0.53
C VAL A 15 -5.12 -0.99 -1.05
N ILE A 16 -4.50 -1.11 -2.22
CA ILE A 16 -4.22 -2.40 -2.87
C ILE A 16 -2.71 -2.59 -2.95
N VAL A 17 -2.20 -3.59 -2.25
CA VAL A 17 -0.77 -3.92 -2.18
C VAL A 17 -0.49 -5.37 -2.56
N ALA A 18 0.77 -5.67 -2.83
CA ALA A 18 1.25 -6.99 -3.15
C ALA A 18 1.36 -7.85 -1.89
N HIS A 19 2.11 -7.38 -0.89
CA HIS A 19 2.49 -8.21 0.26
C HIS A 19 2.01 -7.63 1.61
N PRO A 20 1.87 -8.50 2.62
CA PRO A 20 1.71 -8.13 4.03
C PRO A 20 2.84 -7.27 4.60
N ASP A 21 2.74 -5.94 4.57
CA ASP A 21 3.68 -4.92 5.13
C ASP A 21 3.76 -3.71 4.20
N ASP A 22 3.57 -3.89 2.90
CA ASP A 22 3.63 -2.84 1.89
C ASP A 22 2.69 -1.67 2.24
N GLU A 23 1.49 -1.96 2.74
CA GLU A 23 0.54 -0.92 3.17
C GLU A 23 1.15 -0.03 4.26
N THR A 24 1.87 -0.66 5.20
CA THR A 24 2.54 0.02 6.28
C THR A 24 3.78 0.73 5.76
N ILE A 25 4.64 0.10 4.96
CA ILE A 25 5.91 0.67 4.50
C ILE A 25 5.64 1.93 3.65
N TRP A 26 4.69 1.88 2.73
CA TRP A 26 4.46 2.94 1.75
C TRP A 26 3.49 4.02 2.22
N MET A 27 2.52 3.71 3.08
CA MET A 27 1.53 4.72 3.50
C MET A 27 0.99 4.57 4.93
N GLY A 28 1.63 3.76 5.78
CA GLY A 28 1.15 3.51 7.14
C GLY A 28 0.97 4.77 7.98
N GLY A 29 1.78 5.80 7.74
CA GLY A 29 1.67 7.08 8.43
C GLY A 29 0.42 7.87 8.04
N VAL A 30 0.13 7.98 6.73
CA VAL A 30 -1.12 8.58 6.24
C VAL A 30 -2.31 7.87 6.85
N MET A 31 -2.34 6.53 6.81
CA MET A 31 -3.45 5.75 7.35
C MET A 31 -3.69 6.06 8.83
N ILE A 32 -2.63 6.12 9.65
CA ILE A 32 -2.70 6.50 11.07
C ILE A 32 -3.28 7.90 11.27
N GLU A 33 -2.91 8.87 10.43
CA GLU A 33 -3.28 10.28 10.61
C GLU A 33 -4.65 10.64 10.03
N SER A 34 -5.20 9.77 9.18
CA SER A 34 -6.28 10.13 8.26
C SER A 34 -7.69 10.08 8.86
N GLY A 35 -7.99 9.09 9.70
CA GLY A 35 -9.36 8.79 10.13
C GLY A 35 -10.31 8.35 9.00
N TRP A 36 -9.78 7.90 7.86
CA TRP A 36 -10.58 7.45 6.71
C TRP A 36 -11.25 6.10 6.98
N ASP A 37 -12.38 5.81 6.31
CA ASP A 37 -12.90 4.45 6.19
C ASP A 37 -12.02 3.67 5.20
N LEU A 38 -11.18 2.79 5.75
CA LEU A 38 -10.12 2.10 5.03
C LEU A 38 -10.56 0.68 4.66
N THR A 39 -10.37 0.32 3.39
CA THR A 39 -10.27 -1.05 2.93
C THR A 39 -8.85 -1.33 2.47
N ILE A 40 -8.20 -2.37 2.98
CA ILE A 40 -6.83 -2.75 2.60
C ILE A 40 -6.85 -4.18 2.03
N ILE A 41 -6.25 -4.36 0.86
CA ILE A 41 -6.12 -5.63 0.17
C ILE A 41 -4.64 -5.94 -0.02
N SER A 42 -4.18 -7.05 0.57
CA SER A 42 -2.89 -7.67 0.20
C SER A 42 -3.15 -8.82 -0.78
N LEU A 43 -2.49 -8.85 -1.92
CA LEU A 43 -2.82 -9.82 -2.97
C LEU A 43 -2.10 -11.16 -2.87
N CYS A 44 -0.98 -11.22 -2.13
CA CYS A 44 -0.15 -12.39 -1.92
C CYS A 44 -0.17 -12.86 -0.46
N ARG A 45 0.32 -14.09 -0.22
CA ARG A 45 0.65 -14.63 1.11
C ARG A 45 -0.55 -14.80 2.05
N ARG A 46 -1.73 -15.17 1.54
CA ARG A 46 -2.90 -15.46 2.40
C ARG A 46 -2.68 -16.69 3.26
N ASP A 47 -2.04 -17.72 2.69
CA ASP A 47 -1.86 -19.01 3.36
C ASP A 47 -0.50 -19.09 4.10
N ASP A 48 0.28 -17.99 4.09
CA ASP A 48 1.50 -17.83 4.86
C ASP A 48 1.20 -17.76 6.37
N ARG A 49 1.65 -18.77 7.11
CA ARG A 49 1.38 -18.94 8.55
C ARG A 49 2.04 -17.88 9.43
N ASP A 50 3.04 -17.16 8.93
CA ASP A 50 3.71 -16.07 9.65
C ASP A 50 3.19 -14.70 9.21
N ARG A 51 3.14 -14.44 7.90
CA ARG A 51 2.82 -13.11 7.35
C ARG A 51 1.33 -12.77 7.39
N ALA A 52 0.43 -13.72 7.13
CA ALA A 52 -1.00 -13.45 7.09
C ALA A 52 -1.59 -13.02 8.45
N PRO A 53 -1.25 -13.66 9.58
CA PRO A 53 -1.71 -13.18 10.90
C PRO A 53 -1.19 -11.78 11.25
N ARG A 54 0.05 -11.44 10.86
CA ARG A 54 0.64 -10.12 11.09
C ARG A 54 -0.05 -9.03 10.30
N PHE A 55 -0.42 -9.31 9.04
CA PHE A 55 -1.25 -8.41 8.22
C PHE A 55 -2.57 -8.07 8.91
N LYS A 56 -3.30 -9.09 9.37
CA LYS A 56 -4.58 -8.92 10.07
C LYS A 56 -4.42 -8.04 11.32
N LYS A 57 -3.37 -8.27 12.11
CA LYS A 57 -3.07 -7.46 13.29
C LYS A 57 -2.69 -6.00 12.95
N ALA A 58 -1.97 -5.78 11.85
CA ALA A 58 -1.68 -4.41 11.39
C ALA A 58 -2.97 -3.69 10.97
N CYS A 59 -3.85 -4.38 10.24
CA CYS A 59 -5.18 -3.89 9.86
C CYS A 59 -6.06 -3.50 11.05
N GLU A 60 -6.06 -4.28 12.12
CA GLU A 60 -6.76 -3.94 13.37
C GLU A 60 -6.27 -2.61 13.95
N ILE A 61 -4.97 -2.35 13.92
CA ILE A 61 -4.37 -1.09 14.39
C ILE A 61 -4.80 0.10 13.52
N TYR A 62 -5.05 -0.14 12.24
CA TYR A 62 -5.57 0.86 11.29
C TYR A 62 -7.09 1.01 11.35
N ASN A 63 -7.80 0.16 12.10
CA ASN A 63 -9.26 0.09 12.09
C ASN A 63 -9.81 -0.04 10.65
N ALA A 64 -9.20 -0.92 9.86
CA ALA A 64 -9.50 -1.10 8.44
C ALA A 64 -10.24 -2.42 8.16
N ASN A 65 -11.12 -2.41 7.16
CA ASN A 65 -11.63 -3.62 6.52
C ASN A 65 -10.49 -4.28 5.73
N CYS A 66 -10.19 -5.55 6.00
CA CYS A 66 -9.01 -6.18 5.40
C CYS A 66 -9.27 -7.50 4.72
N PHE A 67 -8.70 -7.61 3.53
CA PHE A 67 -8.77 -8.80 2.70
C PHE A 67 -7.37 -9.21 2.26
N ILE A 68 -7.16 -10.51 2.15
CA ILE A 68 -5.91 -11.07 1.70
C ILE A 68 -6.18 -12.18 0.69
N SER A 69 -5.44 -12.18 -0.41
CA SER A 69 -5.48 -13.19 -1.46
C SER A 69 -4.17 -13.98 -1.50
N ASP A 70 -4.18 -15.12 -2.19
CA ASP A 70 -3.01 -15.96 -2.41
C ASP A 70 -2.60 -15.92 -3.89
N LEU A 71 -2.18 -14.75 -4.35
CA LEU A 71 -1.53 -14.61 -5.65
C LEU A 71 -0.11 -15.18 -5.54
N GLU A 72 0.31 -15.89 -6.58
CA GLU A 72 1.62 -16.54 -6.66
C GLU A 72 2.74 -15.49 -6.50
N ASP A 73 3.69 -15.72 -5.59
CA ASP A 73 4.78 -14.79 -5.24
C ASP A 73 6.10 -15.52 -4.91
N GLU A 74 6.16 -16.85 -5.10
CA GLU A 74 7.34 -17.66 -4.77
C GLU A 74 8.28 -17.82 -5.96
N TYR A 75 7.72 -18.17 -7.11
CA TYR A 75 8.46 -18.40 -8.35
C TYR A 75 8.66 -17.11 -9.17
N LEU A 76 7.90 -16.05 -8.85
CA LEU A 76 7.96 -14.75 -9.51
C LEU A 76 7.84 -14.85 -11.06
N ASN A 77 7.06 -15.80 -11.54
CA ASN A 77 6.72 -15.91 -12.97
C ASN A 77 5.77 -14.79 -13.39
N GLU A 78 5.75 -14.41 -14.66
CA GLU A 78 4.73 -13.47 -15.14
C GLU A 78 3.32 -14.05 -14.91
N ILE A 79 2.45 -13.26 -14.28
CA ILE A 79 1.06 -13.64 -14.05
C ILE A 79 0.15 -12.95 -15.06
N LYS A 80 -0.96 -13.62 -15.39
CA LYS A 80 -2.01 -13.00 -16.19
C LYS A 80 -2.64 -11.88 -15.38
N LYS A 81 -2.69 -10.69 -15.97
CA LYS A 81 -3.32 -9.51 -15.38
C LYS A 81 -4.79 -9.78 -15.01
N GLU A 82 -5.48 -10.60 -15.79
CA GLU A 82 -6.86 -11.01 -15.56
C GLU A 82 -7.03 -11.74 -14.22
N ASP A 83 -6.01 -12.50 -13.78
CA ASP A 83 -6.02 -13.15 -12.46
C ASP A 83 -5.90 -12.14 -11.32
N VAL A 84 -5.08 -11.10 -11.49
CA VAL A 84 -4.98 -10.00 -10.53
C VAL A 84 -6.33 -9.28 -10.41
N ILE A 85 -6.92 -8.91 -11.55
CA ILE A 85 -8.22 -8.23 -11.60
C ILE A 85 -9.30 -9.07 -10.91
N ARG A 86 -9.39 -10.37 -11.25
CA ARG A 86 -10.37 -11.30 -10.66
C ARG A 86 -10.21 -11.42 -9.15
N ARG A 87 -8.98 -11.37 -8.63
CA ARG A 87 -8.72 -11.42 -7.18
C ARG A 87 -9.13 -10.13 -6.48
N ILE A 88 -8.83 -8.97 -7.06
CA ILE A 88 -9.25 -7.66 -6.52
C ILE A 88 -10.78 -7.58 -6.47
N LEU A 89 -11.47 -8.00 -7.55
CA LEU A 89 -12.94 -7.94 -7.66
C LEU A 89 -13.70 -8.74 -6.59
N LYS A 90 -13.04 -9.65 -5.86
CA LYS A 90 -13.67 -10.40 -4.75
C LYS A 90 -13.88 -9.54 -3.51
N PHE A 91 -13.19 -8.42 -3.38
CA PHE A 91 -13.02 -7.69 -2.12
C PHE A 91 -13.34 -6.20 -2.22
N VAL A 92 -13.54 -5.69 -3.44
CA VAL A 92 -13.80 -4.28 -3.67
C VAL A 92 -15.28 -4.01 -3.90
N ASP A 93 -15.70 -2.83 -3.48
CA ASP A 93 -16.95 -2.21 -3.92
C ASP A 93 -16.78 -1.55 -5.29
N ASP A 94 -17.88 -1.06 -5.85
CA ASP A 94 -17.90 -0.43 -7.17
C ASP A 94 -17.26 0.96 -7.19
N LYS A 95 -17.26 1.68 -6.05
CA LYS A 95 -16.81 3.07 -5.96
C LYS A 95 -16.06 3.41 -4.67
N TYR A 96 -14.95 4.11 -4.82
CA TYR A 96 -14.15 4.70 -3.75
C TYR A 96 -13.93 6.20 -4.00
N ASP A 97 -13.55 6.95 -2.98
CA ASP A 97 -13.03 8.30 -3.22
C ASP A 97 -11.60 8.20 -3.71
N PHE A 98 -10.75 7.51 -2.95
CA PHE A 98 -9.35 7.33 -3.29
C PHE A 98 -8.98 5.86 -3.37
N ILE A 99 -8.10 5.55 -4.33
CA ILE A 99 -7.44 4.26 -4.43
C ILE A 99 -5.94 4.51 -4.38
N PHE A 100 -5.23 3.76 -3.54
CA PHE A 100 -3.78 3.74 -3.46
C PHE A 100 -3.25 2.39 -3.90
N THR A 101 -2.19 2.38 -4.70
CA THR A 101 -1.51 1.15 -5.10
C THR A 101 -0.05 1.42 -5.48
N HIS A 102 0.67 0.38 -5.90
CA HIS A 102 2.07 0.46 -6.30
C HIS A 102 2.34 1.39 -7.48
N GLY A 103 3.53 1.96 -7.50
CA GLY A 103 4.08 2.73 -8.61
C GLY A 103 4.51 1.85 -9.79
N SER A 104 4.58 2.48 -10.98
CA SER A 104 4.99 1.80 -12.22
C SER A 104 6.39 1.17 -12.16
N ASN A 105 7.26 1.66 -11.28
CA ASN A 105 8.59 1.11 -11.04
C ASN A 105 8.61 -0.02 -10.00
N GLY A 106 7.49 -0.31 -9.33
CA GLY A 106 7.41 -1.27 -8.22
C GLY A 106 8.30 -0.90 -7.04
N GLU A 107 8.42 0.41 -6.75
CA GLU A 107 9.23 1.04 -5.69
C GLU A 107 10.73 0.69 -5.75
N TYR A 108 11.08 -0.53 -5.40
CA TYR A 108 12.43 -1.11 -5.47
C TYR A 108 12.63 -2.08 -6.64
N GLY A 109 11.67 -2.12 -7.58
CA GLY A 109 11.74 -2.96 -8.78
C GLY A 109 11.02 -4.30 -8.66
N HIS A 110 10.17 -4.50 -7.65
CA HIS A 110 9.51 -5.78 -7.41
C HIS A 110 8.51 -6.12 -8.52
N LEU A 111 8.54 -7.36 -9.02
CA LEU A 111 7.70 -7.77 -10.15
C LEU A 111 6.21 -7.66 -9.82
N ARG A 112 5.78 -8.25 -8.69
CA ARG A 112 4.37 -8.20 -8.25
C ARG A 112 3.82 -6.79 -8.10
N HIS A 113 4.63 -5.86 -7.61
CA HIS A 113 4.24 -4.46 -7.46
C HIS A 113 3.92 -3.85 -8.83
N ARG A 114 4.76 -4.12 -9.85
CA ARG A 114 4.55 -3.64 -11.22
C ARG A 114 3.32 -4.26 -11.89
N GLU A 115 3.05 -5.53 -11.66
CA GLU A 115 1.87 -6.19 -12.25
C GLU A 115 0.58 -5.72 -11.60
N ILE A 116 0.56 -5.53 -10.29
CA ILE A 116 -0.57 -4.96 -9.56
C ILE A 116 -0.80 -3.51 -9.99
N HIS A 117 0.25 -2.70 -10.13
CA HIS A 117 0.15 -1.37 -10.71
C HIS A 117 -0.55 -1.39 -12.08
N LYS A 118 -0.10 -2.26 -13.00
CA LYS A 118 -0.69 -2.40 -14.34
C LYS A 118 -2.17 -2.80 -14.26
N ALA A 119 -2.52 -3.78 -13.42
CA ALA A 119 -3.87 -4.27 -13.26
C ALA A 119 -4.82 -3.19 -12.71
N VAL A 120 -4.45 -2.54 -11.60
CA VAL A 120 -5.28 -1.51 -10.95
C VAL A 120 -5.47 -0.30 -11.86
N ARG A 121 -4.40 0.16 -12.53
CA ARG A 121 -4.48 1.26 -13.50
C ARG A 121 -5.45 0.91 -14.64
N GLU A 122 -5.44 -0.32 -15.12
CA GLU A 122 -6.37 -0.77 -16.14
C GLU A 122 -7.82 -0.85 -15.65
N MET A 123 -8.04 -1.36 -14.43
CA MET A 123 -9.38 -1.41 -13.83
C MET A 123 -10.00 -0.02 -13.72
N VAL A 124 -9.23 0.97 -13.28
CA VAL A 124 -9.68 2.37 -13.20
C VAL A 124 -9.90 2.97 -14.58
N ARG A 125 -8.96 2.78 -15.52
CA ARG A 125 -9.09 3.27 -16.91
C ARG A 125 -10.34 2.71 -17.61
N LYS A 126 -10.64 1.43 -17.38
CA LYS A 126 -11.82 0.73 -17.93
C LYS A 126 -13.10 0.98 -17.12
N LYS A 127 -13.05 1.78 -16.05
CA LYS A 127 -14.17 2.04 -15.12
C LYS A 127 -14.75 0.76 -14.47
N ILE A 128 -13.97 -0.32 -14.42
CA ILE A 128 -14.28 -1.54 -13.65
C ILE A 128 -14.26 -1.21 -12.16
N LEU A 129 -13.30 -0.37 -11.75
CA LEU A 129 -13.19 0.16 -10.39
C LEU A 129 -13.22 1.68 -10.47
N LYS A 130 -14.20 2.32 -9.82
CA LYS A 130 -14.39 3.77 -9.93
C LYS A 130 -13.76 4.48 -8.73
N CYS A 131 -13.06 5.58 -9.00
CA CYS A 131 -12.54 6.45 -7.95
C CYS A 131 -12.55 7.93 -8.36
N ARG A 132 -12.61 8.83 -7.37
CA ARG A 132 -12.36 10.27 -7.59
C ARG A 132 -10.89 10.52 -7.94
N ARG A 133 -9.97 9.79 -7.30
CA ARG A 133 -8.52 9.89 -7.57
C ARG A 133 -7.83 8.54 -7.38
N LEU A 134 -6.94 8.20 -8.29
CA LEU A 134 -6.01 7.07 -8.18
C LEU A 134 -4.64 7.65 -7.80
N PHE A 135 -4.01 7.05 -6.80
CA PHE A 135 -2.69 7.40 -6.32
C PHE A 135 -1.76 6.20 -6.42
N PHE A 136 -0.51 6.48 -6.75
CA PHE A 136 0.56 5.49 -6.83
C PHE A 136 1.65 5.80 -5.83
N PHE A 137 2.15 4.82 -5.10
CA PHE A 137 3.34 4.99 -4.27
C PHE A 137 4.52 5.45 -5.13
N ASP A 138 5.20 6.52 -4.72
CA ASP A 138 6.30 7.10 -5.49
C ASP A 138 7.60 7.10 -4.69
N TYR A 139 8.23 5.94 -4.72
CA TYR A 139 9.48 5.67 -4.04
C TYR A 139 10.56 5.24 -5.03
N VAL A 140 11.80 5.44 -4.62
CA VAL A 140 12.97 5.02 -5.39
C VAL A 140 13.98 4.33 -4.50
N LYS A 141 14.52 3.20 -4.98
CA LYS A 141 15.63 2.51 -4.33
C LYS A 141 16.88 3.38 -4.32
N ARG A 142 17.51 3.49 -3.14
CA ARG A 142 18.76 4.19 -2.87
C ARG A 142 19.62 3.29 -1.99
N GLY A 143 20.53 2.55 -2.61
CA GLY A 143 21.30 1.51 -1.94
C GLY A 143 20.39 0.40 -1.39
N GLN A 144 20.43 0.20 -0.07
CA GLN A 144 19.68 -0.83 0.63
C GLN A 144 18.30 -0.38 1.17
N ILE A 145 17.83 0.81 0.78
CA ILE A 145 16.53 1.35 1.25
C ILE A 145 15.75 1.94 0.09
N CYS A 146 14.45 2.15 0.28
CA CYS A 146 13.61 2.99 -0.55
C CYS A 146 13.31 4.31 0.17
N LEU A 147 13.33 5.40 -0.60
CA LEU A 147 12.99 6.74 -0.15
C LEU A 147 11.90 7.32 -1.03
N ALA A 148 11.04 8.15 -0.45
CA ALA A 148 10.10 9.00 -1.17
C ALA A 148 10.87 9.78 -2.26
N ARG A 149 10.40 9.72 -3.51
CA ARG A 149 10.99 10.52 -4.62
C ARG A 149 10.86 12.00 -4.29
N GLU A 150 11.80 12.86 -4.68
CA GLU A 150 11.75 14.28 -4.28
C GLU A 150 10.70 15.11 -5.03
N ASN A 151 10.42 14.75 -6.29
CA ASN A 151 9.56 15.48 -7.22
C ASN A 151 8.19 14.80 -7.46
N SER A 152 7.69 14.06 -6.47
CA SER A 152 6.35 13.47 -6.50
C SER A 152 5.26 14.54 -6.46
N ASP A 153 4.11 14.23 -7.06
CA ASP A 153 2.97 15.15 -7.11
C ASP A 153 2.46 15.47 -5.69
N ASN A 154 2.47 14.47 -4.81
CA ASN A 154 2.00 14.57 -3.43
C ASN A 154 3.01 14.08 -2.41
N PHE A 155 3.06 14.79 -1.29
CA PHE A 155 3.84 14.40 -0.13
C PHE A 155 3.09 14.67 1.16
N ILE A 156 3.28 13.75 2.10
CA ILE A 156 2.90 13.95 3.50
C ILE A 156 4.16 13.84 4.34
N ASN A 157 4.42 14.90 5.12
CA ASN A 157 5.42 14.88 6.17
C ASN A 157 4.74 14.46 7.46
N LEU A 158 5.00 13.22 7.88
CA LEU A 158 4.39 12.64 9.07
C LEU A 158 4.76 13.42 10.34
N LYS A 159 3.81 13.45 11.28
CA LYS A 159 4.11 13.84 12.66
C LYS A 159 5.06 12.81 13.27
N ARG A 160 5.85 13.24 14.26
CA ARG A 160 6.78 12.35 14.98
C ARG A 160 6.04 11.14 15.57
N VAL A 161 4.89 11.37 16.19
CA VAL A 161 4.04 10.31 16.78
C VAL A 161 3.65 9.26 15.73
N SER A 162 3.18 9.68 14.57
CA SER A 162 2.76 8.77 13.50
C SER A 162 3.93 7.99 12.90
N LEU A 163 5.10 8.63 12.75
CA LEU A 163 6.32 7.94 12.33
C LEU A 163 6.76 6.88 13.35
N VAL A 164 6.67 7.18 14.64
CA VAL A 164 6.97 6.20 15.71
C VAL A 164 6.00 5.03 15.63
N LYS A 165 4.69 5.29 15.59
CA LYS A 165 3.67 4.24 15.50
C LYS A 165 3.82 3.39 14.22
N LYS A 166 4.09 4.02 13.07
CA LYS A 166 4.40 3.32 11.81
C LYS A 166 5.57 2.34 11.98
N ARG A 167 6.66 2.77 12.61
CA ARG A 167 7.84 1.93 12.87
C ARG A 167 7.57 0.84 13.90
N GLU A 168 6.73 1.10 14.89
CA GLU A 168 6.29 0.10 15.88
C GLU A 168 5.47 -1.00 15.23
N ILE A 169 4.60 -0.68 14.26
CA ILE A 169 3.87 -1.71 13.50
C ILE A 169 4.87 -2.60 12.76
N ILE A 170 5.80 -2.03 12.00
CA ILE A 170 6.84 -2.81 11.30
C ILE A 170 7.66 -3.68 12.25
N LYS A 171 8.07 -3.13 13.40
CA LYS A 171 8.94 -3.85 14.34
C LYS A 171 8.19 -4.89 15.16
N ASN A 172 7.10 -4.50 15.80
CA ASN A 172 6.45 -5.28 16.85
C ASN A 172 5.29 -6.13 16.32
N VAL A 173 4.68 -5.73 15.20
CA VAL A 173 3.61 -6.51 14.55
C VAL A 173 4.21 -7.38 13.46
N TYR A 174 4.89 -6.77 12.50
CA TYR A 174 5.52 -7.52 11.41
C TYR A 174 6.82 -8.22 11.81
N GLY A 175 7.42 -7.89 12.96
CA GLY A 175 8.60 -8.59 13.47
C GLY A 175 9.92 -8.18 12.83
N PHE A 176 9.92 -7.15 11.98
CA PHE A 176 11.12 -6.72 11.28
C PHE A 176 12.05 -5.92 12.19
N ASN A 177 13.31 -6.36 12.30
CA ASN A 177 14.28 -5.68 13.14
C ASN A 177 14.65 -4.28 12.60
N PRO A 178 15.23 -3.36 13.41
CA PRO A 178 15.54 -2.00 12.96
C PRO A 178 16.58 -1.88 11.82
N LYS A 179 17.35 -2.94 11.53
CA LYS A 179 18.32 -2.97 10.42
C LYS A 179 17.71 -3.48 9.11
N SER A 180 16.50 -4.04 9.16
CA SER A 180 15.75 -4.57 8.00
C SER A 180 15.44 -3.49 6.95
N PHE A 181 15.11 -3.94 5.73
CA PHE A 181 14.69 -3.06 4.65
C PHE A 181 13.39 -2.32 5.03
N GLU A 182 12.41 -3.06 5.54
CA GLU A 182 11.06 -2.63 5.87
C GLU A 182 11.11 -1.51 6.92
N PHE A 183 11.88 -1.71 7.99
CA PHE A 183 12.04 -0.69 9.03
C PHE A 183 12.80 0.53 8.52
N ARG A 184 13.88 0.32 7.75
CA ARG A 184 14.71 1.43 7.25
C ARG A 184 13.98 2.28 6.21
N CYS A 185 13.05 1.71 5.44
CA CYS A 185 12.18 2.40 4.48
C CYS A 185 11.10 3.25 5.15
N CYS A 186 10.74 2.97 6.42
CA CYS A 186 9.82 3.79 7.19
C CYS A 186 10.46 5.14 7.58
N LYS A 187 10.41 6.09 6.65
CA LYS A 187 10.85 7.48 6.81
C LYS A 187 9.67 8.42 7.05
N ARG A 188 10.00 9.67 7.42
CA ARG A 188 9.03 10.72 7.74
C ARG A 188 8.20 11.18 6.53
N LYS A 189 8.72 11.04 5.31
CA LYS A 189 8.06 11.50 4.10
C LYS A 189 7.37 10.31 3.42
N GLU A 190 6.09 10.45 3.15
CA GLU A 190 5.32 9.54 2.29
C GLU A 190 4.93 10.26 1.00
N ALA A 191 4.99 9.56 -0.13
CA ALA A 191 4.96 10.17 -1.46
C ALA A 191 4.04 9.44 -2.42
N PHE A 192 3.24 10.21 -3.16
CA PHE A 192 2.24 9.70 -4.06
C PHE A 192 2.24 10.44 -5.39
N LYS A 193 2.24 9.68 -6.48
CA LYS A 193 2.01 10.16 -7.85
C LYS A 193 0.53 9.99 -8.22
N ILE A 194 0.02 10.84 -9.12
CA ILE A 194 -1.34 10.74 -9.69
C ILE A 194 -1.28 10.25 -11.13
#